data_AF-B0X8B5-F1
#
_entry.id   AF-B0X8B5-F1
#
_cell.length_a   1.000
_cell.length_b   1.000
_cell.length_c   1.000
_cell.angle_alpha   90.00
_cell.angle_beta   90.00
_cell.angle_gamma   90.00
#
_symmetry.space_group_name_H-M   'P 1'
#
loop_
_entity.id
_entity.type
_entity.pdbx_description
1 polymer ?
#
loop_
_entity_poly.entity_id
_entity_poly.type
_entity_poly.pdbx_seq_one_letter_code
_entity_poly.pdbx_strand_id
1 'polypeptide(L)'
;MRSISLHAVDYLNAKERKILLKSSRCYRNLTLEWTEASSEAFCVQVLDKFGSELTSLRLSTYVITLPLLVRFLLKTHKLRELIIEGSLCSEECDLVVPEFGDLRSLELTQRGYESELRELVPALFPNLTSLDVVGAENASLDLIRFYSKQLKCLHVLLEGSQLQTFSELENFEKLHQLNVHWPQIIDPRYSVACFQHMKNVKNASITGPVNEDTLLSISKWSQLTHLCINVQLMKASTFRSVADIKNLKSLKLQGSVREKCFLKDVRLLGVRKLILDGVSTTSDFYDYLAGFVPHVTFLKIYDHTFENANLMLITKSMVNLQTLSLEYCYQVKDNGFQFLNYLSGLIELRCWSVPISENAFLRFPKCPNLRTFAVGGSGWITNKSVLDIPKAFPNLTELNVIDCFKVDEDTIYELRERMRKCAVVKLEKLEPDREADAPWAKNW
;
A
#
# COMPACT_ATOMS: atom_id res chain seq x y z
N MET A 1 -22.03 9.65 3.28
CA MET A 1 -22.13 9.44 1.81
C MET A 1 -20.76 8.98 1.32
N ARG A 2 -20.67 7.84 0.64
CA ARG A 2 -19.40 7.39 0.03
C ARG A 2 -18.95 8.47 -0.98
N SER A 3 -17.70 8.93 -0.90
CA SER A 3 -17.15 9.84 -1.91
C SER A 3 -17.15 9.13 -3.26
N ILE A 4 -17.88 9.68 -4.22
CA ILE A 4 -17.91 9.14 -5.58
C ILE A 4 -16.69 9.71 -6.31
N SER A 5 -15.83 8.83 -6.82
CA SER A 5 -14.72 9.19 -7.68
C SER A 5 -15.16 9.19 -9.14
N LEU A 6 -14.61 10.10 -9.94
CA LEU A 6 -14.77 10.13 -11.39
C LEU A 6 -13.39 9.94 -12.02
N HIS A 7 -13.31 9.09 -13.03
CA HIS A 7 -12.15 8.99 -13.91
C HIS A 7 -12.61 9.40 -15.30
N ALA A 8 -12.04 10.49 -15.81
CA ALA A 8 -12.33 11.01 -17.14
C ALA A 8 -11.07 10.88 -18.00
N VAL A 9 -11.24 10.20 -19.13
CA VAL A 9 -10.17 9.89 -20.08
C VAL A 9 -10.42 10.62 -21.39
N ASP A 10 -9.36 10.98 -22.10
CA ASP A 10 -9.47 11.76 -23.33
C ASP A 10 -10.06 11.00 -24.52
N TYR A 11 -9.91 9.68 -24.57
CA TYR A 11 -10.46 8.84 -25.64
C TYR A 11 -11.97 8.58 -25.55
N LEU A 12 -12.70 9.24 -24.64
CA LEU A 12 -14.17 9.23 -24.64
C LEU A 12 -14.71 9.83 -25.95
N ASN A 13 -15.66 9.14 -26.58
CA ASN A 13 -16.31 9.62 -27.79
C ASN A 13 -17.29 10.78 -27.49
N ALA A 14 -17.76 11.48 -28.54
CA ALA A 14 -18.61 12.66 -28.39
C ALA A 14 -19.91 12.40 -27.62
N LYS A 15 -20.49 11.21 -27.75
CA LYS A 15 -21.72 10.82 -27.03
C LYS A 15 -21.42 10.65 -25.54
N GLU A 16 -20.33 9.98 -25.19
CA GLU A 16 -19.89 9.78 -23.81
C GLU A 16 -19.55 11.09 -23.12
N ARG A 17 -18.77 11.97 -23.78
CA ARG A 17 -18.46 13.32 -23.26
C ARG A 17 -19.74 14.11 -22.94
N LYS A 18 -20.75 14.04 -23.83
CA LYS A 18 -22.05 14.69 -23.62
C LYS A 18 -22.83 14.09 -22.44
N ILE A 19 -22.76 12.77 -22.25
CA ILE A 19 -23.37 12.10 -21.09
C ILE A 19 -22.68 12.54 -19.80
N LEU A 20 -21.35 12.55 -19.79
CA LEU A 20 -20.55 12.97 -18.64
C LEU A 20 -20.92 14.40 -18.23
N LEU A 21 -20.90 15.36 -19.15
CA LEU A 21 -21.19 16.77 -18.87
C LEU A 21 -22.64 17.05 -18.45
N LYS A 22 -23.56 16.12 -18.72
CA LYS A 22 -24.95 16.16 -18.21
C LYS A 22 -25.11 15.59 -16.80
N SER A 23 -24.09 14.94 -16.24
CA SER A 23 -24.13 14.39 -14.89
C SER A 23 -24.41 15.48 -13.86
N SER A 24 -25.28 15.17 -12.91
CA SER A 24 -25.57 15.99 -11.72
C SER A 24 -24.91 15.43 -10.45
N ARG A 25 -24.07 14.39 -10.58
CA ARG A 25 -23.37 13.81 -9.44
C ARG A 25 -22.34 14.78 -8.89
N CYS A 26 -22.25 14.84 -7.55
CA CYS A 26 -21.22 15.59 -6.85
C CYS A 26 -19.99 14.69 -6.66
N TYR A 27 -19.01 14.81 -7.55
CA TYR A 27 -17.74 14.13 -7.42
C TYR A 27 -16.82 14.90 -6.46
N ARG A 28 -16.11 14.19 -5.58
CA ARG A 28 -15.12 14.77 -4.66
C ARG A 28 -13.69 14.45 -5.08
N ASN A 29 -13.51 13.37 -5.82
CA ASN A 29 -12.24 12.92 -6.33
C ASN A 29 -12.36 12.79 -7.85
N LEU A 30 -11.44 13.39 -8.58
CA LEU A 30 -11.40 13.35 -10.04
C LEU A 30 -10.02 12.91 -10.51
N THR A 31 -9.97 11.93 -11.40
CA THR A 31 -8.81 11.64 -12.23
C THR A 31 -9.07 12.16 -13.63
N LEU A 32 -8.18 13.00 -14.14
CA LEU A 32 -8.11 13.40 -15.54
C LEU A 32 -6.91 12.70 -16.17
N GLU A 33 -7.17 11.90 -17.19
CA GLU A 33 -6.12 11.20 -17.95
C GLU A 33 -6.18 11.62 -19.42
N TRP A 34 -5.07 12.12 -19.94
CA TRP A 34 -4.97 12.52 -21.34
C TRP A 34 -3.54 12.36 -21.87
N THR A 35 -3.46 12.06 -23.16
CA THR A 35 -2.20 11.81 -23.87
C THR A 35 -1.89 12.88 -24.90
N GLU A 36 -2.91 13.51 -25.47
CA GLU A 36 -2.76 14.55 -26.49
C GLU A 36 -3.09 15.94 -25.95
N ALA A 37 -2.30 16.95 -26.34
CA ALA A 37 -2.57 18.36 -26.00
C ALA A 37 -3.94 18.86 -26.54
N SER A 38 -4.42 18.25 -27.63
CA SER A 38 -5.76 18.50 -28.21
C SER A 38 -6.90 18.27 -27.19
N SER A 39 -6.65 17.45 -26.17
CA SER A 39 -7.61 17.03 -25.15
C SER A 39 -7.70 17.98 -23.96
N GLU A 40 -6.78 18.94 -23.81
CA GLU A 40 -6.78 19.91 -22.70
C GLU A 40 -8.09 20.70 -22.62
N ALA A 41 -8.65 21.10 -23.77
CA ALA A 41 -9.92 21.82 -23.84
C ALA A 41 -11.09 21.01 -23.28
N PHE A 42 -11.04 19.68 -23.38
CA PHE A 42 -12.03 18.80 -22.76
C PHE A 42 -11.80 18.69 -21.25
N CYS A 43 -10.56 18.54 -20.79
CA CYS A 43 -10.21 18.55 -19.37
C CYS A 43 -10.72 19.82 -18.66
N VAL A 44 -10.54 20.99 -19.30
CA VAL A 44 -11.08 22.26 -18.78
C VAL A 44 -12.60 22.23 -18.66
N GLN A 45 -13.33 21.71 -19.66
CA GLN A 45 -14.79 21.59 -19.58
C GLN A 45 -15.25 20.69 -18.44
N VAL A 46 -14.51 19.60 -18.17
CA VAL A 46 -14.79 18.71 -17.04
C VAL A 46 -14.59 19.48 -15.72
N LEU A 47 -13.52 20.26 -15.59
CA LEU A 47 -13.26 21.07 -14.39
C LEU A 47 -14.24 22.24 -14.24
N ASP A 48 -14.68 22.89 -15.31
CA ASP A 48 -15.75 23.89 -15.27
C ASP A 48 -17.06 23.28 -14.71
N LYS A 49 -17.31 22.01 -15.04
CA LYS A 49 -18.52 21.32 -14.60
C LYS A 49 -18.45 20.81 -13.16
N PHE A 50 -17.31 20.26 -12.73
CA PHE A 50 -17.20 19.52 -11.48
C PHE A 50 -16.21 20.11 -10.46
N GLY A 51 -15.36 21.04 -10.86
CA GLY A 51 -14.19 21.51 -10.10
C GLY A 51 -14.52 22.15 -8.75
N SER A 52 -15.64 22.87 -8.64
CA SER A 52 -16.02 23.63 -7.45
C SER A 52 -16.21 22.79 -6.18
N GLU A 53 -16.48 21.49 -6.33
CA GLU A 53 -16.68 20.55 -5.23
C GLU A 53 -15.52 19.57 -5.04
N LEU A 54 -14.50 19.59 -5.90
CA LEU A 54 -13.37 18.66 -5.80
C LEU A 54 -12.54 18.94 -4.55
N THR A 55 -12.21 17.86 -3.85
CA THR A 55 -11.26 17.84 -2.73
C THR A 55 -9.95 17.15 -3.12
N SER A 56 -9.97 16.29 -4.13
CA SER A 56 -8.81 15.58 -4.68
C SER A 56 -8.85 15.59 -6.21
N LEU A 57 -7.70 15.86 -6.83
CA LEU A 57 -7.51 15.92 -8.27
C LEU A 57 -6.23 15.17 -8.63
N ARG A 58 -6.37 14.12 -9.45
CA ARG A 58 -5.28 13.41 -10.10
C ARG A 58 -5.20 13.82 -11.56
N LEU A 59 -4.01 14.21 -12.00
CA LEU A 59 -3.68 14.60 -13.37
C LEU A 59 -2.69 13.57 -13.90
N SER A 60 -3.10 12.82 -14.92
CA SER A 60 -2.33 11.73 -15.51
C SER A 60 -2.03 12.05 -16.97
N THR A 61 -0.81 12.48 -17.26
CA THR A 61 -0.37 12.92 -18.59
C THR A 61 1.15 12.86 -18.70
N TYR A 62 1.72 12.90 -19.90
CA TYR A 62 3.18 12.90 -20.03
C TYR A 62 3.83 14.16 -19.46
N VAL A 63 3.27 15.33 -19.76
CA VAL A 63 3.79 16.64 -19.37
C VAL A 63 2.63 17.55 -19.00
N ILE A 64 2.76 18.25 -17.89
CA ILE A 64 1.88 19.36 -17.51
C ILE A 64 2.71 20.63 -17.35
N THR A 65 2.36 21.66 -18.10
CA THR A 65 3.01 22.97 -17.96
C THR A 65 2.41 23.74 -16.79
N LEU A 66 3.22 24.59 -16.16
CA LEU A 66 2.76 25.44 -15.06
C LEU A 66 1.52 26.30 -15.41
N PRO A 67 1.43 26.94 -16.59
CA PRO A 67 0.23 27.70 -16.97
C PRO A 67 -1.03 26.83 -17.05
N LEU A 68 -0.91 25.61 -17.59
CA LEU A 68 -2.03 24.67 -17.66
C LEU A 68 -2.46 24.22 -16.27
N LEU A 69 -1.51 23.91 -15.39
CA LEU A 69 -1.78 23.55 -14.00
C LEU A 69 -2.53 24.68 -13.28
N VAL A 70 -2.06 25.93 -13.39
CA VAL A 70 -2.73 27.08 -12.78
C VAL A 70 -4.15 27.25 -13.33
N ARG A 71 -4.34 27.10 -14.65
CA ARG A 71 -5.66 27.15 -15.28
C ARG A 71 -6.62 26.10 -14.71
N PHE A 72 -6.13 24.89 -14.42
CA PHE A 72 -6.93 23.83 -13.81
C PHE A 72 -7.26 24.15 -12.35
N LEU A 73 -6.27 24.61 -11.58
CA LEU A 73 -6.42 24.90 -10.16
C LEU A 73 -7.36 26.08 -9.88
N LEU A 74 -7.41 27.07 -10.78
CA LEU A 74 -8.39 28.15 -10.74
C LEU A 74 -9.85 27.66 -10.85
N LYS A 75 -10.09 26.41 -11.23
CA LYS A 75 -11.42 25.78 -11.27
C LYS A 75 -11.70 24.90 -10.04
N THR A 76 -10.72 24.68 -9.17
CA THR A 76 -10.80 23.72 -8.05
C THR A 76 -10.60 24.38 -6.69
N HIS A 77 -11.54 25.24 -6.29
CA HIS A 77 -11.37 26.10 -5.11
C HIS A 77 -11.36 25.38 -3.75
N LYS A 78 -11.87 24.14 -3.66
CA LYS A 78 -11.90 23.34 -2.41
C LYS A 78 -10.82 22.26 -2.36
N LEU A 79 -9.88 22.31 -3.31
CA LEU A 79 -8.88 21.26 -3.49
C LEU A 79 -7.95 21.19 -2.27
N ARG A 80 -7.78 19.98 -1.74
CA ARG A 80 -6.86 19.70 -0.62
C ARG A 80 -5.72 18.77 -1.03
N GLU A 81 -5.93 17.96 -2.05
CA GLU A 81 -4.98 16.99 -2.56
C GLU A 81 -4.83 17.14 -4.07
N LEU A 82 -3.59 17.23 -4.51
CA LEU A 82 -3.21 17.28 -5.91
C LEU A 82 -2.20 16.17 -6.18
N ILE A 83 -2.46 15.38 -7.21
CA ILE A 83 -1.59 14.29 -7.63
C ILE A 83 -1.25 14.50 -9.09
N ILE A 84 0.04 14.56 -9.40
CA ILE A 84 0.54 14.76 -10.75
C ILE A 84 1.33 13.50 -11.13
N GLU A 85 0.76 12.74 -12.05
CA GLU A 85 1.42 11.62 -12.72
C GLU A 85 1.89 12.08 -14.08
N GLY A 86 3.18 12.44 -14.15
CA GLY A 86 3.80 13.06 -15.32
C GLY A 86 4.91 14.02 -14.91
N SER A 87 5.52 14.68 -15.90
CA SER A 87 6.49 15.75 -15.65
C SER A 87 5.79 17.09 -15.48
N LEU A 88 6.04 17.79 -14.38
CA LEU A 88 5.68 19.19 -14.19
C LEU A 88 6.83 20.06 -14.73
N CYS A 89 6.54 20.82 -15.77
CA CYS A 89 7.55 21.63 -16.46
C CYS A 89 7.26 23.12 -16.29
N SER A 90 8.34 23.88 -16.20
CA SER A 90 8.32 25.32 -16.37
C SER A 90 8.16 25.67 -17.85
N GLU A 91 7.34 26.66 -18.14
CA GLU A 91 7.22 27.23 -19.49
C GLU A 91 7.37 28.74 -19.29
N GLU A 92 8.21 29.39 -20.10
CA GLU A 92 8.41 30.85 -20.04
C GLU A 92 7.05 31.54 -20.24
N CYS A 93 6.54 32.12 -19.17
CA CYS A 93 5.27 32.81 -19.19
C CYS A 93 5.30 33.92 -18.12
N ASP A 94 4.83 35.11 -18.48
CA ASP A 94 4.59 36.23 -17.55
C ASP A 94 3.35 35.95 -16.66
N LEU A 95 3.33 34.77 -16.04
CA LEU A 95 2.22 34.32 -15.22
C LEU A 95 2.37 34.90 -13.81
N VAL A 96 1.36 35.66 -13.37
CA VAL A 96 1.21 35.98 -11.95
C VAL A 96 0.83 34.69 -11.23
N VAL A 97 1.74 34.18 -10.41
CA VAL A 97 1.55 32.92 -9.65
C VAL A 97 0.52 33.14 -8.55
N PRO A 98 -0.68 32.53 -8.62
CA PRO A 98 -1.68 32.67 -7.56
C PRO A 98 -1.34 31.75 -6.38
N GLU A 99 -1.84 32.09 -5.19
CA GLU A 99 -1.70 31.21 -4.03
C GLU A 99 -2.91 30.25 -3.91
N PHE A 100 -2.63 28.96 -3.82
CA PHE A 100 -3.62 27.91 -3.51
C PHE A 100 -3.49 27.44 -2.06
N GLY A 101 -3.76 28.35 -1.14
CA GLY A 101 -3.51 28.20 0.30
C GLY A 101 -4.30 27.10 1.02
N ASP A 102 -5.32 26.50 0.38
CA ASP A 102 -6.11 25.38 0.94
C ASP A 102 -5.53 23.98 0.64
N LEU A 103 -4.59 23.89 -0.30
CA LEU A 103 -3.93 22.64 -0.65
C LEU A 103 -3.07 22.15 0.53
N ARG A 104 -3.13 20.86 0.83
CA ARG A 104 -2.43 20.23 1.97
C ARG A 104 -1.57 19.03 1.58
N SER A 105 -1.87 18.39 0.45
CA SER A 105 -1.15 17.23 -0.06
C SER A 105 -0.76 17.45 -1.51
N LEU A 106 0.50 17.19 -1.83
CA LEU A 106 1.04 17.16 -3.18
C LEU A 106 1.80 15.85 -3.41
N GLU A 107 1.45 15.14 -4.47
CA GLU A 107 2.12 13.92 -4.92
C GLU A 107 2.64 14.12 -6.35
N LEU A 108 3.93 13.86 -6.54
CA LEU A 108 4.65 13.94 -7.81
C LEU A 108 5.28 12.57 -8.10
N THR A 109 4.65 11.77 -8.95
CA THR A 109 4.94 10.31 -9.06
C THR A 109 5.94 9.92 -10.16
N GLN A 110 6.26 10.83 -11.09
CA GLN A 110 7.19 10.59 -12.20
C GLN A 110 8.25 11.69 -12.29
N ARG A 111 9.39 11.35 -12.91
CA ARG A 111 10.72 12.02 -12.83
C ARG A 111 10.84 13.49 -13.27
N GLY A 112 9.77 14.28 -13.32
CA GLY A 112 9.81 15.65 -13.84
C GLY A 112 9.46 16.68 -12.80
N TYR A 113 10.39 16.98 -11.90
CA TYR A 113 10.39 18.27 -11.20
C TYR A 113 11.60 19.07 -11.63
N GLU A 114 11.36 20.03 -12.52
CA GLU A 114 12.38 20.92 -13.04
C GLU A 114 12.91 21.87 -11.95
N SER A 115 14.21 22.17 -12.00
CA SER A 115 14.89 23.01 -11.00
C SER A 115 14.34 24.44 -10.93
N GLU A 116 13.78 24.90 -12.03
CA GLU A 116 13.15 26.18 -12.28
C GLU A 116 11.88 26.34 -11.41
N LEU A 117 11.25 25.23 -11.03
CA LEU A 117 10.03 25.25 -10.24
C LEU A 117 10.28 25.42 -8.74
N ARG A 118 11.54 25.35 -8.28
CA ARG A 118 11.94 25.35 -6.85
C ARG A 118 11.31 26.44 -6.01
N GLU A 119 11.12 27.63 -6.58
CA GLU A 119 10.47 28.77 -5.89
C GLU A 119 8.97 28.87 -6.20
N LEU A 120 8.55 28.39 -7.37
CA LEU A 120 7.19 28.53 -7.90
C LEU A 120 6.20 27.60 -7.17
N VAL A 121 6.60 26.36 -6.90
CA VAL A 121 5.74 25.40 -6.18
C VAL A 121 5.51 25.84 -4.72
N PRO A 122 6.53 26.28 -3.96
CA PRO A 122 6.33 26.94 -2.67
C PRO A 122 5.38 28.15 -2.70
N ALA A 123 5.47 28.99 -3.73
CA ALA A 123 4.58 30.14 -3.89
C ALA A 123 3.13 29.72 -4.20
N LEU A 124 2.94 28.69 -5.01
CA LEU A 124 1.62 28.12 -5.32
C LEU A 124 0.98 27.44 -4.11
N PHE A 125 1.77 26.70 -3.32
CA PHE A 125 1.24 25.78 -2.30
C PHE A 125 1.87 25.97 -0.91
N PRO A 126 1.82 27.18 -0.32
CA PRO A 126 2.60 27.49 0.88
C PRO A 126 2.24 26.66 2.12
N ASN A 127 1.05 26.05 2.16
CA ASN A 127 0.51 25.37 3.34
C ASN A 127 0.52 23.83 3.25
N LEU A 128 1.37 23.24 2.40
CA LEU A 128 1.49 21.78 2.30
C LEU A 128 1.93 21.13 3.62
N THR A 129 1.27 20.03 3.97
CA THR A 129 1.60 19.20 5.15
C THR A 129 1.89 17.75 4.79
N SER A 130 1.64 17.36 3.55
CA SER A 130 1.97 16.06 2.99
C SER A 130 2.65 16.27 1.65
N LEU A 131 3.80 15.63 1.47
CA LEU A 131 4.58 15.70 0.24
C LEU A 131 5.02 14.29 -0.14
N ASP A 132 4.74 13.90 -1.37
CA ASP A 132 5.23 12.68 -1.99
C ASP A 132 6.01 13.07 -3.25
N VAL A 133 7.30 12.75 -3.27
CA VAL A 133 8.22 13.06 -4.35
C VAL A 133 8.99 11.82 -4.76
N VAL A 134 8.68 11.31 -5.96
CA VAL A 134 9.29 10.12 -6.52
C VAL A 134 10.25 10.51 -7.65
N GLY A 135 11.56 10.41 -7.41
CA GLY A 135 12.58 10.39 -8.46
C GLY A 135 12.79 11.69 -9.25
N ALA A 136 12.95 12.82 -8.59
CA ALA A 136 13.46 14.04 -9.25
C ALA A 136 14.86 14.40 -8.74
N GLU A 137 15.60 15.19 -9.51
CA GLU A 137 16.95 15.70 -9.20
C GLU A 137 16.99 16.51 -7.87
N ASN A 138 18.10 17.19 -7.57
CA ASN A 138 18.29 17.96 -6.32
C ASN A 138 17.14 18.92 -5.96
N ALA A 139 16.37 19.38 -6.96
CA ALA A 139 15.21 20.25 -6.78
C ALA A 139 14.10 19.64 -5.90
N SER A 140 13.96 18.31 -5.86
CA SER A 140 13.02 17.64 -4.93
C SER A 140 13.42 17.84 -3.47
N LEU A 141 14.72 17.88 -3.18
CA LEU A 141 15.24 18.12 -1.84
C LEU A 141 15.04 19.57 -1.40
N ASP A 142 15.07 20.53 -2.33
CA ASP A 142 14.76 21.93 -2.06
C ASP A 142 13.30 22.11 -1.61
N LEU A 143 12.36 21.39 -2.23
CA LEU A 143 10.97 21.36 -1.78
C LEU A 143 10.84 20.80 -0.37
N ILE A 144 11.48 19.66 -0.09
CA ILE A 144 11.46 19.06 1.24
C ILE A 144 12.05 20.03 2.26
N ARG A 145 13.15 20.70 1.93
CA ARG A 145 13.79 21.72 2.77
C ARG A 145 12.85 22.89 3.07
N PHE A 146 12.13 23.37 2.06
CA PHE A 146 11.16 24.46 2.24
C PHE A 146 10.04 24.06 3.21
N TYR A 147 9.46 22.88 3.03
CA TYR A 147 8.32 22.43 3.82
C TYR A 147 8.66 21.72 5.14
N SER A 148 9.93 21.44 5.44
CA SER A 148 10.31 20.52 6.54
C SER A 148 9.68 20.89 7.90
N LYS A 149 9.58 22.20 8.20
CA LYS A 149 8.96 22.76 9.43
C LYS A 149 7.47 22.45 9.59
N GLN A 150 6.76 22.12 8.52
CA GLN A 150 5.31 21.93 8.50
C GLN A 150 4.85 20.54 8.03
N LEU A 151 5.72 19.77 7.37
CA LEU A 151 5.40 18.42 6.93
C LEU A 151 5.01 17.52 8.10
N LYS A 152 3.90 16.82 7.91
CA LYS A 152 3.38 15.74 8.75
C LYS A 152 3.59 14.38 8.09
N CYS A 153 3.53 14.34 6.76
CA CYS A 153 3.77 13.15 5.95
C CYS A 153 4.82 13.47 4.89
N LEU A 154 5.81 12.60 4.75
CA LEU A 154 6.82 12.68 3.71
C LEU A 154 6.98 11.29 3.07
N HIS A 155 6.82 11.20 1.77
CA HIS A 155 7.28 10.08 0.97
C HIS A 155 8.36 10.59 0.00
N VAL A 156 9.51 9.93 0.01
CA VAL A 156 10.63 10.30 -0.85
C VAL A 156 11.32 9.04 -1.36
N LEU A 157 11.47 8.97 -2.68
CA LEU A 157 12.31 8.00 -3.34
C LEU A 157 13.58 8.70 -3.80
N LEU A 158 14.67 8.49 -3.05
CA LEU A 158 15.97 9.09 -3.33
C LEU A 158 16.67 8.33 -4.46
N GLU A 159 17.39 9.05 -5.32
CA GLU A 159 18.23 8.51 -6.39
C GLU A 159 19.71 8.89 -6.19
N GLY A 160 20.62 8.06 -6.71
CA GLY A 160 22.06 8.35 -6.71
C GLY A 160 22.64 8.69 -5.33
N SER A 161 23.24 9.87 -5.21
CA SER A 161 23.89 10.39 -3.99
C SER A 161 22.98 11.26 -3.12
N GLN A 162 21.67 11.37 -3.43
CA GLN A 162 20.76 12.31 -2.76
C GLN A 162 20.61 12.10 -1.24
N LEU A 163 20.90 10.90 -0.72
CA LEU A 163 20.83 10.67 0.73
C LEU A 163 21.78 11.58 1.50
N GLN A 164 22.93 11.94 0.94
CA GLN A 164 23.86 12.86 1.59
C GLN A 164 23.19 14.21 1.81
N THR A 165 22.65 14.82 0.75
CA THR A 165 21.96 16.11 0.85
C THR A 165 20.68 16.01 1.68
N PHE A 166 19.95 14.90 1.59
CA PHE A 166 18.79 14.63 2.46
C PHE A 166 19.19 14.57 3.94
N SER A 167 20.40 14.10 4.27
CA SER A 167 20.89 14.03 5.64
C SER A 167 21.21 15.37 6.28
N GLU A 168 21.39 16.40 5.46
CA GLU A 168 21.63 17.78 5.90
C GLU A 168 20.32 18.53 6.16
N LEU A 169 19.17 17.90 5.90
CA LEU A 169 17.86 18.52 6.12
C LEU A 169 17.47 18.49 7.60
N GLU A 170 16.93 19.61 8.06
CA GLU A 170 16.55 19.83 9.46
C GLU A 170 15.06 20.20 9.59
N ASN A 171 14.61 20.35 10.83
CA ASN A 171 13.29 20.88 11.21
C ASN A 171 12.07 19.98 10.97
N PHE A 172 12.21 18.66 10.98
CA PHE A 172 11.11 17.70 10.84
C PHE A 172 10.28 17.47 12.13
N GLU A 173 10.11 18.50 12.97
CA GLU A 173 9.47 18.35 14.29
C GLU A 173 8.00 17.95 14.19
N LYS A 174 7.30 18.29 13.10
CA LYS A 174 5.89 17.94 12.89
C LYS A 174 5.69 16.63 12.12
N LEU A 175 6.78 15.96 11.73
CA LEU A 175 6.72 14.77 10.90
C LEU A 175 6.24 13.57 11.72
N HIS A 176 5.15 12.94 11.27
CA HIS A 176 4.53 11.77 11.91
C HIS A 176 4.61 10.52 11.04
N GLN A 177 4.65 10.69 9.72
CA GLN A 177 4.75 9.60 8.75
C GLN A 177 5.91 9.85 7.79
N LEU A 178 6.81 8.87 7.69
CA LEU A 178 7.98 8.92 6.82
C LEU A 178 8.05 7.65 5.99
N ASN A 179 8.03 7.79 4.67
CA ASN A 179 8.38 6.74 3.73
C ASN A 179 9.63 7.19 2.98
N VAL A 180 10.73 6.48 3.13
CA VAL A 180 12.00 6.85 2.50
C VAL A 180 12.68 5.62 1.91
N HIS A 181 13.00 5.73 0.63
CA HIS A 181 13.76 4.73 -0.12
C HIS A 181 15.09 5.33 -0.55
N TRP A 182 16.16 4.52 -0.54
CA TRP A 182 17.43 4.85 -1.18
C TRP A 182 18.06 3.59 -1.80
N PRO A 183 18.74 3.71 -2.95
CA PRO A 183 19.02 2.56 -3.81
C PRO A 183 20.28 1.77 -3.44
N GLN A 184 21.23 2.38 -2.73
CA GLN A 184 22.56 1.79 -2.52
C GLN A 184 23.00 1.85 -1.05
N ILE A 185 23.98 1.02 -0.69
CA ILE A 185 24.66 1.12 0.60
C ILE A 185 25.51 2.38 0.55
N ILE A 186 25.29 3.26 1.52
CA ILE A 186 25.96 4.55 1.63
C ILE A 186 26.56 4.65 3.02
N ASP A 187 27.35 5.69 3.26
CA ASP A 187 27.89 5.98 4.57
C ASP A 187 26.75 6.00 5.62
N PRO A 188 26.79 5.12 6.63
CA PRO A 188 25.78 5.05 7.69
C PRO A 188 25.51 6.40 8.36
N ARG A 189 26.51 7.28 8.39
CA ARG A 189 26.41 8.60 9.04
C ARG A 189 25.31 9.47 8.45
N TYR A 190 24.96 9.29 7.17
CA TYR A 190 23.90 10.07 6.54
C TYR A 190 22.50 9.72 7.09
N SER A 191 22.18 8.43 7.24
CA SER A 191 20.89 8.03 7.82
C SER A 191 20.79 8.44 9.29
N VAL A 192 21.90 8.32 10.05
CA VAL A 192 21.99 8.76 11.45
C VAL A 192 21.75 10.27 11.58
N ALA A 193 22.43 11.07 10.75
CA ALA A 193 22.34 12.52 10.78
C ALA A 193 20.93 13.03 10.46
N CYS A 194 20.25 12.42 9.47
CA CYS A 194 18.89 12.82 9.14
C CYS A 194 17.88 12.46 10.25
N PHE A 195 17.91 11.21 10.70
CA PHE A 195 16.85 10.64 11.53
C PHE A 195 16.84 11.18 12.96
N GLN A 196 17.94 11.75 13.46
CA GLN A 196 17.98 12.37 14.78
C GLN A 196 17.05 13.59 14.92
N HIS A 197 16.68 14.24 13.80
CA HIS A 197 15.79 15.41 13.77
C HIS A 197 14.30 15.03 13.67
N MET A 198 13.96 13.75 13.52
CA MET A 198 12.61 13.24 13.22
C MET A 198 11.94 12.58 14.44
N LYS A 199 11.97 13.23 15.61
CA LYS A 199 11.63 12.60 16.91
C LYS A 199 10.15 12.20 17.08
N ASN A 200 9.25 12.77 16.28
CA ASN A 200 7.80 12.58 16.42
C ASN A 200 7.21 11.58 15.42
N VAL A 201 8.05 10.87 14.66
CA VAL A 201 7.62 9.85 13.70
C VAL A 201 6.91 8.71 14.42
N LYS A 202 5.70 8.39 13.95
CA LYS A 202 4.83 7.31 14.44
C LYS A 202 4.81 6.11 13.50
N ASN A 203 4.89 6.39 12.19
CA ASN A 203 4.82 5.43 11.12
C ASN A 203 6.01 5.64 10.18
N ALA A 204 6.83 4.61 10.00
CA ALA A 204 8.01 4.70 9.15
C ALA A 204 8.07 3.52 8.17
N SER A 205 8.40 3.81 6.92
CA SER A 205 8.81 2.82 5.92
C SER A 205 10.21 3.17 5.43
N ILE A 206 11.18 2.34 5.78
CA ILE A 206 12.60 2.56 5.52
C ILE A 206 13.07 1.43 4.59
N THR A 207 13.09 1.70 3.27
CA THR A 207 13.18 0.64 2.25
C THR A 207 14.51 0.61 1.47
N GLY A 208 15.49 1.41 1.86
CA GLY A 208 16.88 1.25 1.40
C GLY A 208 17.70 0.29 2.26
N PRO A 209 19.00 0.09 1.98
CA PRO A 209 19.88 -0.70 2.82
C PRO A 209 20.00 -0.15 4.25
N VAL A 210 19.60 -0.95 5.23
CA VAL A 210 19.56 -0.60 6.66
C VAL A 210 20.69 -1.33 7.40
N ASN A 211 21.42 -0.60 8.23
CA ASN A 211 22.46 -1.12 9.11
C ASN A 211 22.13 -0.88 10.59
N GLU A 212 23.05 -1.24 11.48
CA GLU A 212 22.86 -1.15 12.93
C GLU A 212 22.71 0.30 13.40
N ASP A 213 23.54 1.22 12.92
CA ASP A 213 23.47 2.65 13.27
C ASP A 213 22.13 3.28 12.85
N THR A 214 21.59 2.86 11.71
CA THR A 214 20.28 3.28 11.22
C THR A 214 19.18 2.82 12.17
N LEU A 215 19.18 1.55 12.58
CA LEU A 215 18.21 1.01 13.55
C LEU A 215 18.34 1.66 14.93
N LEU A 216 19.57 1.93 15.39
CA LEU A 216 19.84 2.66 16.64
C LEU A 216 19.34 4.11 16.59
N SER A 217 19.30 4.73 15.41
CA SER A 217 18.73 6.06 15.24
C SER A 217 17.20 6.02 15.27
N ILE A 218 16.61 5.06 14.58
CA ILE A 218 15.15 4.83 14.55
C ILE A 218 14.61 4.44 15.94
N SER A 219 15.39 3.71 16.75
CA SER A 219 14.97 3.31 18.11
C SER A 219 14.79 4.50 19.06
N LYS A 220 15.38 5.66 18.74
CA LYS A 220 15.19 6.92 19.48
C LYS A 220 13.85 7.59 19.18
N TRP A 221 13.11 7.17 18.15
CA TRP A 221 11.77 7.69 17.85
C TRP A 221 10.76 7.14 18.85
N SER A 222 10.58 7.86 19.95
CA SER A 222 9.76 7.41 21.10
C SER A 222 8.28 7.20 20.76
N GLN A 223 7.77 7.79 19.68
CA GLN A 223 6.38 7.61 19.24
C GLN A 223 6.20 6.55 18.15
N LEU A 224 7.27 5.87 17.72
CA LEU A 224 7.22 4.90 16.62
C LEU A 224 6.41 3.66 17.01
N THR A 225 5.33 3.41 16.26
CA THR A 225 4.41 2.30 16.48
C THR A 225 4.30 1.38 15.26
N HIS A 226 4.57 1.88 14.06
CA HIS A 226 4.53 1.12 12.81
C HIS A 226 5.86 1.27 12.08
N LEU A 227 6.51 0.15 11.77
CA LEU A 227 7.77 0.13 11.04
C LEU A 227 7.70 -0.87 9.88
N CYS A 228 8.06 -0.42 8.69
CA CYS A 228 8.43 -1.25 7.56
C CYS A 228 9.94 -1.13 7.33
N ILE A 229 10.63 -2.26 7.25
CA ILE A 229 12.07 -2.32 6.97
C ILE A 229 12.37 -3.35 5.89
N ASN A 230 13.32 -3.00 5.03
CA ASN A 230 13.90 -3.93 4.09
C ASN A 230 15.03 -4.73 4.78
N VAL A 231 14.87 -6.04 4.87
CA VAL A 231 15.83 -6.98 5.46
C VAL A 231 16.68 -7.70 4.41
N GLN A 232 16.69 -7.21 3.16
CA GLN A 232 17.49 -7.77 2.06
C GLN A 232 18.95 -7.98 2.47
N LEU A 233 19.34 -9.25 2.62
CA LEU A 233 20.69 -9.70 2.99
C LEU A 233 21.20 -9.10 4.32
N MET A 234 20.28 -8.69 5.20
CA MET A 234 20.62 -8.18 6.52
C MET A 234 21.18 -9.30 7.41
N LYS A 235 22.20 -8.97 8.21
CA LYS A 235 22.74 -9.90 9.21
C LYS A 235 21.84 -9.98 10.44
N ALA A 236 21.77 -11.14 11.07
CA ALA A 236 21.04 -11.35 12.32
C ALA A 236 21.56 -10.45 13.45
N SER A 237 22.87 -10.19 13.51
CA SER A 237 23.48 -9.28 14.49
C SER A 237 22.92 -7.85 14.36
N THR A 238 22.80 -7.34 13.13
CA THR A 238 22.24 -6.02 12.84
C THR A 238 20.75 -5.96 13.18
N PHE A 239 19.99 -7.01 12.82
CA PHE A 239 18.55 -7.04 13.06
C PHE A 239 18.18 -7.02 14.54
N ARG A 240 19.06 -7.50 15.45
CA ARG A 240 18.81 -7.49 16.91
C ARG A 240 18.42 -6.12 17.45
N SER A 241 18.98 -5.04 16.89
CA SER A 241 18.71 -3.66 17.32
C SER A 241 17.25 -3.23 17.11
N VAL A 242 16.45 -3.97 16.33
CA VAL A 242 15.00 -3.75 16.24
C VAL A 242 14.29 -3.94 17.59
N ALA A 243 14.87 -4.73 18.51
CA ALA A 243 14.36 -4.92 19.88
C ALA A 243 14.45 -3.66 20.75
N ASP A 244 15.21 -2.65 20.32
CA ASP A 244 15.31 -1.38 21.02
C ASP A 244 14.14 -0.43 20.75
N ILE A 245 13.32 -0.74 19.76
CA ILE A 245 12.13 0.03 19.41
C ILE A 245 10.96 -0.35 20.34
N LYS A 246 10.91 0.25 21.52
CA LYS A 246 10.05 -0.20 22.64
C LYS A 246 8.54 -0.08 22.40
N ASN A 247 8.10 0.89 21.58
CA ASN A 247 6.68 1.18 21.36
C ASN A 247 6.09 0.51 20.11
N LEU A 248 6.87 -0.33 19.43
CA LEU A 248 6.46 -0.96 18.18
C LEU A 248 5.24 -1.88 18.36
N LYS A 249 4.20 -1.64 17.56
CA LYS A 249 2.94 -2.41 17.53
C LYS A 249 2.75 -3.17 16.23
N SER A 250 3.24 -2.62 15.12
CA SER A 250 3.19 -3.23 13.80
C SER A 250 4.56 -3.27 13.17
N LEU A 251 4.98 -4.44 12.69
CA LEU A 251 6.21 -4.64 11.95
C LEU A 251 5.89 -5.23 10.58
N LYS A 252 6.48 -4.64 9.54
CA LYS A 252 6.48 -5.15 8.18
C LYS A 252 7.92 -5.44 7.75
N LEU A 253 8.17 -6.64 7.27
CA LEU A 253 9.46 -7.06 6.73
C LEU A 253 9.34 -7.29 5.24
N GLN A 254 10.33 -6.83 4.48
CA GLN A 254 10.45 -7.02 3.03
C GLN A 254 11.87 -7.47 2.65
N GLY A 255 12.06 -8.10 1.50
CA GLY A 255 13.38 -8.54 1.01
C GLY A 255 13.78 -9.95 1.48
N SER A 256 14.97 -10.41 1.15
CA SER A 256 15.40 -11.80 1.42
C SER A 256 16.29 -11.96 2.64
N VAL A 257 15.98 -12.94 3.48
CA VAL A 257 16.78 -13.39 4.63
C VAL A 257 17.53 -14.67 4.25
N ARG A 258 18.87 -14.62 4.26
CA ARG A 258 19.75 -15.76 3.91
C ARG A 258 20.46 -16.38 5.11
N GLU A 259 20.53 -15.66 6.23
CA GLU A 259 21.19 -16.12 7.44
C GLU A 259 20.28 -17.05 8.25
N LYS A 260 20.82 -18.19 8.68
CA LYS A 260 20.12 -19.11 9.58
C LYS A 260 19.90 -18.45 10.94
N CYS A 261 18.85 -18.87 11.64
CA CYS A 261 18.53 -18.42 12.99
C CYS A 261 18.35 -16.89 13.08
N PHE A 262 17.97 -16.24 11.97
CA PHE A 262 17.87 -14.78 11.87
C PHE A 262 17.02 -14.13 12.98
N LEU A 263 15.92 -14.80 13.36
CA LEU A 263 14.98 -14.32 14.38
C LEU A 263 15.28 -14.84 15.80
N LYS A 264 16.24 -15.75 15.97
CA LYS A 264 16.40 -16.57 17.19
C LYS A 264 16.58 -15.75 18.47
N ASP A 265 17.38 -14.68 18.39
CA ASP A 265 17.80 -13.90 19.55
C ASP A 265 17.06 -12.56 19.68
N VAL A 266 15.91 -12.42 19.01
CA VAL A 266 15.11 -11.18 19.02
C VAL A 266 13.72 -11.48 19.57
N ARG A 267 13.22 -10.61 20.46
CA ARG A 267 11.88 -10.73 21.06
C ARG A 267 11.15 -9.39 21.07
N LEU A 268 10.01 -9.34 20.40
CA LEU A 268 9.17 -8.15 20.26
C LEU A 268 7.82 -8.33 20.95
N LEU A 269 7.79 -8.11 22.27
CA LEU A 269 6.61 -8.31 23.11
C LEU A 269 5.46 -7.32 22.82
N GLY A 270 5.80 -6.13 22.29
CA GLY A 270 4.83 -5.08 21.99
C GLY A 270 4.07 -5.27 20.67
N VAL A 271 4.60 -6.09 19.76
CA VAL A 271 4.06 -6.25 18.40
C VAL A 271 2.79 -7.09 18.44
N ARG A 272 1.77 -6.62 17.72
CA ARG A 272 0.47 -7.29 17.52
C ARG A 272 0.20 -7.60 16.06
N LYS A 273 0.80 -6.83 15.15
CA LYS A 273 0.65 -6.97 13.71
C LYS A 273 2.01 -7.25 13.06
N LEU A 274 2.12 -8.40 12.39
CA LEU A 274 3.27 -8.75 11.59
C LEU A 274 2.86 -8.92 10.13
N ILE A 275 3.60 -8.29 9.23
CA ILE A 275 3.48 -8.47 7.78
C ILE A 275 4.82 -8.96 7.25
N LEU A 276 4.82 -10.13 6.61
CA LEU A 276 5.93 -10.62 5.79
C LEU A 276 5.54 -10.36 4.34
N ASP A 277 6.19 -9.41 3.68
CA ASP A 277 5.83 -8.93 2.34
C ASP A 277 6.95 -9.20 1.33
N GLY A 278 6.79 -10.26 0.55
CA GLY A 278 7.79 -10.70 -0.43
C GLY A 278 9.06 -11.23 0.23
N VAL A 279 8.96 -11.74 1.45
CA VAL A 279 10.14 -12.18 2.21
C VAL A 279 10.53 -13.59 1.78
N SER A 280 11.68 -13.72 1.11
CA SER A 280 12.30 -15.03 0.87
C SER A 280 13.16 -15.41 2.06
N THR A 281 12.88 -16.54 2.69
CA THR A 281 13.52 -16.94 3.97
C THR A 281 14.30 -18.25 3.88
N THR A 282 15.11 -18.52 4.90
CA THR A 282 15.67 -19.86 5.16
C THR A 282 14.61 -20.81 5.75
N SER A 283 14.89 -22.11 5.71
CA SER A 283 13.96 -23.13 6.22
C SER A 283 13.67 -23.01 7.71
N ASP A 284 14.60 -22.48 8.50
CA ASP A 284 14.49 -22.33 9.96
C ASP A 284 13.87 -21.00 10.40
N PHE A 285 13.54 -20.10 9.47
CA PHE A 285 12.99 -18.79 9.81
C PHE A 285 11.66 -18.91 10.59
N TYR A 286 10.76 -19.78 10.12
CA TYR A 286 9.46 -19.98 10.72
C TYR A 286 9.52 -20.71 12.08
N ASP A 287 10.59 -21.45 12.36
CA ASP A 287 10.80 -22.13 13.66
C ASP A 287 10.93 -21.12 14.81
N TYR A 288 11.48 -19.93 14.53
CA TYR A 288 11.71 -18.89 15.53
C TYR A 288 10.60 -17.81 15.56
N LEU A 289 9.65 -17.83 14.62
CA LEU A 289 8.68 -16.76 14.43
C LEU A 289 7.81 -16.51 15.66
N ALA A 290 7.30 -17.58 16.29
CA ALA A 290 6.49 -17.47 17.50
C ALA A 290 7.29 -16.96 18.71
N GLY A 291 8.56 -17.32 18.82
CA GLY A 291 9.46 -16.78 19.84
C GLY A 291 9.77 -15.31 19.62
N PHE A 292 9.90 -14.90 18.35
CA PHE A 292 10.17 -13.53 17.93
C PHE A 292 9.02 -12.56 18.22
N VAL A 293 7.77 -12.97 17.94
CA VAL A 293 6.57 -12.14 18.13
C VAL A 293 5.46 -12.88 18.89
N PRO A 294 5.64 -13.15 20.21
CA PRO A 294 4.80 -14.09 20.97
C PRO A 294 3.35 -13.63 21.18
N HIS A 295 3.04 -12.36 20.93
CA HIS A 295 1.71 -11.78 21.15
C HIS A 295 1.05 -11.27 19.85
N VAL A 296 1.54 -11.69 18.69
CA VAL A 296 0.93 -11.33 17.40
C VAL A 296 -0.48 -11.90 17.30
N THR A 297 -1.42 -11.02 16.93
CA THR A 297 -2.83 -11.37 16.66
C THR A 297 -3.18 -11.23 15.18
N PHE A 298 -2.43 -10.42 14.43
CA PHE A 298 -2.56 -10.28 12.98
C PHE A 298 -1.26 -10.70 12.29
N LEU A 299 -1.34 -11.70 11.41
CA LEU A 299 -0.24 -12.13 10.56
C LEU A 299 -0.67 -12.11 9.09
N LYS A 300 0.07 -11.34 8.28
CA LYS A 300 -0.02 -11.41 6.81
C LYS A 300 1.27 -11.98 6.26
N ILE A 301 1.15 -12.94 5.35
CA ILE A 301 2.25 -13.57 4.62
C ILE A 301 1.98 -13.39 3.14
N TYR A 302 2.88 -12.65 2.49
CA TYR A 302 3.09 -12.66 1.05
C TYR A 302 4.48 -13.28 0.83
N ASP A 303 4.50 -14.53 0.38
CA ASP A 303 5.73 -15.29 0.18
C ASP A 303 5.45 -16.48 -0.74
N HIS A 304 6.07 -16.49 -1.92
CA HIS A 304 5.91 -17.55 -2.91
C HIS A 304 6.61 -18.86 -2.52
N THR A 305 7.49 -18.81 -1.52
CA THR A 305 8.21 -19.98 -0.97
C THR A 305 7.54 -20.57 0.26
N PHE A 306 6.48 -19.92 0.79
CA PHE A 306 5.73 -20.38 1.96
C PHE A 306 4.95 -21.67 1.66
N GLU A 307 5.26 -22.73 2.41
CA GLU A 307 4.73 -24.08 2.19
C GLU A 307 3.93 -24.62 3.39
N ASN A 308 3.33 -25.80 3.20
CA ASN A 308 2.51 -26.48 4.21
C ASN A 308 3.23 -26.68 5.56
N ALA A 309 4.54 -26.99 5.54
CA ALA A 309 5.31 -27.19 6.76
C ALA A 309 5.39 -25.88 7.58
N ASN A 310 5.54 -24.74 6.92
CA ASN A 310 5.55 -23.44 7.59
C ASN A 310 4.17 -23.10 8.16
N LEU A 311 3.10 -23.33 7.41
CA LEU A 311 1.73 -23.14 7.91
C LEU A 311 1.44 -24.02 9.14
N MET A 312 1.91 -25.28 9.14
CA MET A 312 1.81 -26.15 10.31
C MET A 312 2.55 -25.59 11.53
N LEU A 313 3.78 -25.09 11.35
CA LEU A 313 4.56 -24.49 12.44
C LEU A 313 3.83 -23.29 13.04
N ILE A 314 3.35 -22.37 12.20
CA ILE A 314 2.66 -21.15 12.62
C ILE A 314 1.34 -21.48 13.32
N THR A 315 0.53 -22.36 12.74
CA THR A 315 -0.76 -22.76 13.33
C THR A 315 -0.61 -23.42 14.71
N LYS A 316 0.46 -24.21 14.91
CA LYS A 316 0.72 -24.86 16.21
C LYS A 316 1.34 -23.94 17.25
N SER A 317 2.12 -22.95 16.84
CA SER A 317 2.92 -22.13 17.76
C SER A 317 2.31 -20.76 18.06
N MET A 318 1.55 -20.18 17.12
CA MET A 318 0.99 -18.82 17.23
C MET A 318 -0.50 -18.86 17.57
N VAL A 319 -0.85 -19.53 18.68
CA VAL A 319 -2.24 -19.82 19.09
C VAL A 319 -3.09 -18.58 19.40
N ASN A 320 -2.48 -17.42 19.59
CA ASN A 320 -3.15 -16.14 19.83
C ASN A 320 -3.58 -15.42 18.53
N LEU A 321 -3.30 -15.99 17.36
CA LEU A 321 -3.69 -15.40 16.08
C LEU A 321 -5.21 -15.28 15.96
N GLN A 322 -5.64 -14.08 15.60
CA GLN A 322 -7.03 -13.72 15.32
C GLN A 322 -7.25 -13.51 13.83
N THR A 323 -6.25 -12.97 13.12
CA THR A 323 -6.28 -12.78 11.67
C THR A 323 -5.07 -13.44 11.03
N LEU A 324 -5.31 -14.32 10.06
CA LEU A 324 -4.29 -14.90 9.19
C LEU A 324 -4.61 -14.54 7.73
N SER A 325 -3.68 -13.87 7.06
CA SER A 325 -3.78 -13.53 5.64
C SER A 325 -2.66 -14.22 4.88
N LEU A 326 -3.01 -15.12 3.97
CA LEU A 326 -2.09 -15.79 3.05
C LEU A 326 -2.31 -15.21 1.66
N GLU A 327 -1.28 -14.59 1.10
CA GLU A 327 -1.35 -13.96 -0.22
C GLU A 327 -0.22 -14.51 -1.08
N TYR A 328 -0.56 -15.00 -2.27
CA TYR A 328 0.41 -15.54 -3.24
C TYR A 328 1.30 -16.68 -2.70
N CYS A 329 0.81 -17.40 -1.68
CA CYS A 329 1.47 -18.58 -1.09
C CYS A 329 1.23 -19.83 -1.94
N TYR A 330 1.85 -19.91 -3.11
CA TYR A 330 1.58 -20.95 -4.12
C TYR A 330 1.96 -22.38 -3.73
N GLN A 331 2.82 -22.54 -2.73
CA GLN A 331 3.27 -23.85 -2.23
C GLN A 331 2.38 -24.40 -1.10
N VAL A 332 1.40 -23.63 -0.61
CA VAL A 332 0.39 -24.13 0.32
C VAL A 332 -0.68 -24.89 -0.46
N LYS A 333 -0.91 -26.15 -0.10
CA LYS A 333 -1.94 -27.04 -0.69
C LYS A 333 -3.01 -27.36 0.34
N ASP A 334 -4.10 -28.00 -0.08
CA ASP A 334 -5.26 -28.32 0.76
C ASP A 334 -4.89 -28.98 2.11
N ASN A 335 -3.94 -29.92 2.11
CA ASN A 335 -3.51 -30.61 3.33
C ASN A 335 -2.75 -29.71 4.32
N GLY A 336 -2.24 -28.55 3.90
CA GLY A 336 -1.70 -27.54 4.82
C GLY A 336 -2.77 -26.90 5.69
N PHE A 337 -3.99 -26.77 5.18
CA PHE A 337 -5.11 -26.15 5.90
C PHE A 337 -5.72 -27.06 6.98
N GLN A 338 -5.37 -28.35 7.02
CA GLN A 338 -5.84 -29.27 8.05
C GLN A 338 -5.42 -28.83 9.47
N PHE A 339 -4.38 -27.99 9.57
CA PHE A 339 -3.83 -27.49 10.83
C PHE A 339 -4.51 -26.22 11.36
N LEU A 340 -5.49 -25.65 10.62
CA LEU A 340 -6.21 -24.46 11.08
C LEU A 340 -6.98 -24.68 12.41
N ASN A 341 -7.29 -25.92 12.77
CA ASN A 341 -7.93 -26.24 14.05
C ASN A 341 -7.09 -25.87 15.29
N TYR A 342 -5.77 -25.77 15.16
CA TYR A 342 -4.91 -25.34 16.26
C TYR A 342 -5.08 -23.84 16.58
N LEU A 343 -5.54 -23.05 15.62
CA LEU A 343 -5.83 -21.63 15.81
C LEU A 343 -7.24 -21.42 16.35
N SER A 344 -7.46 -21.85 17.59
CA SER A 344 -8.78 -21.76 18.25
C SER A 344 -9.30 -20.32 18.36
N GLY A 345 -8.42 -19.31 18.40
CA GLY A 345 -8.76 -17.90 18.42
C GLY A 345 -8.96 -17.23 17.05
N LEU A 346 -8.85 -17.97 15.94
CA LEU A 346 -8.92 -17.39 14.60
C LEU A 346 -10.33 -16.87 14.30
N ILE A 347 -10.42 -15.56 14.06
CA ILE A 347 -11.66 -14.82 13.73
C ILE A 347 -11.72 -14.57 12.23
N GLU A 348 -10.58 -14.34 11.60
CA GLU A 348 -10.49 -13.95 10.20
C GLU A 348 -9.41 -14.74 9.45
N LEU A 349 -9.79 -15.29 8.31
CA LEU A 349 -8.90 -15.95 7.36
C LEU A 349 -9.04 -15.28 6.00
N ARG A 350 -7.91 -14.90 5.41
CA ARG A 350 -7.85 -14.38 4.05
C ARG A 350 -6.92 -15.24 3.21
N CYS A 351 -7.37 -15.62 2.02
CA CYS A 351 -6.59 -16.41 1.07
C CYS A 351 -6.68 -15.75 -0.31
N TRP A 352 -5.60 -15.12 -0.74
CA TRP A 352 -5.49 -14.48 -2.06
C TRP A 352 -4.48 -15.22 -2.92
N SER A 353 -4.88 -15.67 -4.11
CA SER A 353 -4.01 -16.43 -5.02
C SER A 353 -3.35 -17.66 -4.37
N VAL A 354 -4.09 -18.35 -3.49
CA VAL A 354 -3.66 -19.62 -2.87
C VAL A 354 -4.35 -20.79 -3.58
N PRO A 355 -3.64 -21.85 -4.00
CA PRO A 355 -4.23 -22.95 -4.78
C PRO A 355 -5.04 -23.90 -3.88
N ILE A 356 -6.27 -23.48 -3.57
CA ILE A 356 -7.28 -24.26 -2.84
C ILE A 356 -8.12 -25.04 -3.86
N SER A 357 -8.11 -26.38 -3.80
CA SER A 357 -8.82 -27.20 -4.79
C SER A 357 -10.35 -27.19 -4.60
N GLU A 358 -11.08 -27.68 -5.60
CA GLU A 358 -12.55 -27.65 -5.63
C GLU A 358 -13.21 -28.31 -4.41
N ASN A 359 -12.62 -29.38 -3.87
CA ASN A 359 -13.19 -30.14 -2.76
C ASN A 359 -12.46 -29.87 -1.42
N ALA A 360 -11.59 -28.87 -1.37
CA ALA A 360 -10.74 -28.60 -0.22
C ALA A 360 -11.57 -28.32 1.05
N PHE A 361 -12.62 -27.51 0.95
CA PHE A 361 -13.48 -27.13 2.07
C PHE A 361 -14.21 -28.32 2.73
N LEU A 362 -14.42 -29.43 2.01
CA LEU A 362 -14.97 -30.65 2.62
C LEU A 362 -14.02 -31.29 3.64
N ARG A 363 -12.72 -31.01 3.53
CA ARG A 363 -11.65 -31.58 4.36
C ARG A 363 -11.07 -30.57 5.34
N PHE A 364 -11.38 -29.29 5.17
CA PHE A 364 -10.93 -28.26 6.09
C PHE A 364 -11.49 -28.53 7.49
N PRO A 365 -10.70 -28.28 8.54
CA PRO A 365 -11.18 -28.46 9.89
C PRO A 365 -12.24 -27.40 10.19
N LYS A 366 -13.13 -27.69 11.14
CA LYS A 366 -14.04 -26.68 11.66
C LYS A 366 -13.25 -25.62 12.43
N CYS A 367 -13.40 -24.37 12.03
CA CYS A 367 -12.87 -23.21 12.76
C CYS A 367 -14.04 -22.52 13.50
N PRO A 368 -14.36 -22.90 14.75
CA PRO A 368 -15.62 -22.50 15.39
C PRO A 368 -15.71 -20.99 15.65
N ASN A 369 -14.58 -20.31 15.80
CA ASN A 369 -14.51 -18.87 16.04
C ASN A 369 -14.33 -18.03 14.77
N LEU A 370 -14.20 -18.66 13.61
CA LEU A 370 -14.08 -17.94 12.34
C LEU A 370 -15.39 -17.21 12.04
N ARG A 371 -15.29 -15.93 11.73
CA ARG A 371 -16.41 -15.01 11.43
C ARG A 371 -16.28 -14.39 10.06
N THR A 372 -15.05 -14.12 9.62
CA THR A 372 -14.77 -13.54 8.32
C THR A 372 -13.88 -14.48 7.52
N PHE A 373 -14.32 -14.82 6.31
CA PHE A 373 -13.50 -15.52 5.34
C PHE A 373 -13.46 -14.74 4.03
N ALA A 374 -12.26 -14.40 3.57
CA ALA A 374 -12.06 -13.82 2.25
C ALA A 374 -11.25 -14.78 1.40
N VAL A 375 -11.75 -15.11 0.21
CA VAL A 375 -11.06 -15.96 -0.75
C VAL A 375 -11.11 -15.30 -2.12
N GLY A 376 -9.97 -15.27 -2.81
CA GLY A 376 -9.92 -14.59 -4.10
C GLY A 376 -8.64 -14.68 -4.89
N GLY A 377 -8.64 -14.06 -6.07
CA GLY A 377 -7.48 -13.95 -6.95
C GLY A 377 -6.94 -15.30 -7.40
N SER A 378 -7.80 -16.31 -7.49
CA SER A 378 -7.39 -17.68 -7.80
C SER A 378 -8.38 -18.32 -8.78
N GLY A 379 -7.86 -18.90 -9.86
CA GLY A 379 -8.67 -19.64 -10.84
C GLY A 379 -9.13 -21.03 -10.38
N TRP A 380 -8.95 -21.35 -9.10
CA TRP A 380 -9.25 -22.66 -8.51
C TRP A 380 -10.61 -22.68 -7.79
N ILE A 381 -11.12 -21.51 -7.42
CA ILE A 381 -12.42 -21.38 -6.75
C ILE A 381 -13.53 -21.42 -7.80
N THR A 382 -14.46 -22.36 -7.65
CA THR A 382 -15.57 -22.63 -8.58
C THR A 382 -16.90 -22.53 -7.84
N ASN A 383 -18.02 -22.49 -8.58
CA ASN A 383 -19.37 -22.56 -7.99
C ASN A 383 -19.48 -23.66 -6.92
N LYS A 384 -18.99 -24.86 -7.23
CA LYS A 384 -19.02 -26.00 -6.32
C LYS A 384 -18.20 -25.77 -5.05
N SER A 385 -16.98 -25.25 -5.17
CA SER A 385 -16.11 -25.07 -4.01
C SER A 385 -16.66 -24.02 -3.05
N VAL A 386 -17.21 -22.91 -3.56
CA VAL A 386 -17.82 -21.89 -2.71
C VAL A 386 -19.07 -22.42 -1.99
N LEU A 387 -19.88 -23.27 -2.64
CA LEU A 387 -21.03 -23.92 -2.01
C LEU A 387 -20.66 -24.88 -0.85
N ASP A 388 -19.41 -25.32 -0.76
CA ASP A 388 -18.90 -26.15 0.32
C ASP A 388 -18.30 -25.35 1.50
N ILE A 389 -18.02 -24.05 1.34
CA ILE A 389 -17.52 -23.18 2.41
C ILE A 389 -18.36 -23.24 3.71
N PRO A 390 -19.72 -23.22 3.66
CA PRO A 390 -20.53 -23.30 4.88
C PRO A 390 -20.32 -24.57 5.69
N LYS A 391 -19.83 -25.67 5.06
CA LYS A 391 -19.54 -26.93 5.75
C LYS A 391 -18.25 -26.82 6.59
N ALA A 392 -17.24 -26.13 6.06
CA ALA A 392 -15.99 -25.86 6.77
C ALA A 392 -16.19 -24.81 7.88
N PHE A 393 -16.90 -23.73 7.56
CA PHE A 393 -17.00 -22.53 8.38
C PHE A 393 -18.46 -22.16 8.68
N PRO A 394 -19.16 -22.93 9.53
CA PRO A 394 -20.61 -22.77 9.75
C PRO A 394 -21.00 -21.49 10.50
N ASN A 395 -20.04 -20.80 11.13
CA ASN A 395 -20.28 -19.61 11.97
C ASN A 395 -19.87 -18.30 11.30
N LEU A 396 -19.64 -18.28 9.98
CA LEU A 396 -19.30 -17.06 9.25
C LEU A 396 -20.43 -16.02 9.35
N THR A 397 -20.02 -14.78 9.57
CA THR A 397 -20.86 -13.58 9.49
C THR A 397 -20.52 -12.74 8.26
N GLU A 398 -19.36 -12.97 7.65
CA GLU A 398 -18.93 -12.32 6.42
C GLU A 398 -18.15 -13.31 5.54
N LEU A 399 -18.55 -13.39 4.27
CA LEU A 399 -17.89 -14.18 3.24
C LEU A 399 -17.63 -13.27 2.03
N ASN A 400 -16.35 -13.03 1.75
CA ASN A 400 -15.92 -12.23 0.61
C ASN A 400 -15.35 -13.16 -0.48
N VAL A 401 -16.05 -13.24 -1.60
CA VAL A 401 -15.60 -13.96 -2.81
C VAL A 401 -15.10 -12.91 -3.79
N ILE A 402 -13.78 -12.82 -3.94
CA ILE A 402 -13.13 -11.70 -4.62
C ILE A 402 -12.42 -12.20 -5.87
N ASP A 403 -12.65 -11.62 -7.05
CA ASP A 403 -11.98 -12.01 -8.31
C ASP A 403 -11.98 -13.53 -8.56
N CYS A 404 -13.12 -14.16 -8.33
CA CYS A 404 -13.34 -15.58 -8.61
C CYS A 404 -14.22 -15.72 -9.86
N PHE A 405 -13.59 -15.65 -11.02
CA PHE A 405 -14.25 -15.62 -12.33
C PHE A 405 -15.03 -16.90 -12.69
N LYS A 406 -14.77 -18.03 -12.01
CA LYS A 406 -15.54 -19.28 -12.14
C LYS A 406 -16.72 -19.37 -11.16
N VAL A 407 -17.08 -18.25 -10.52
CA VAL A 407 -18.21 -18.15 -9.60
C VAL A 407 -19.26 -17.20 -10.18
N ASP A 408 -20.40 -17.76 -10.58
CA ASP A 408 -21.51 -16.98 -11.14
C ASP A 408 -22.39 -16.34 -10.06
N GLU A 409 -23.22 -15.38 -10.48
CA GLU A 409 -24.13 -14.65 -9.60
C GLU A 409 -25.22 -15.55 -9.00
N ASP A 410 -25.68 -16.56 -9.74
CA ASP A 410 -26.70 -17.50 -9.27
C ASP A 410 -26.19 -18.30 -8.05
N THR A 411 -24.92 -18.70 -8.08
CA THR A 411 -24.26 -19.37 -6.95
C THR A 411 -24.13 -18.45 -5.74
N ILE A 412 -23.81 -17.17 -5.95
CA ILE A 412 -23.77 -16.18 -4.86
C ILE A 412 -25.17 -15.96 -4.26
N TYR A 413 -26.20 -15.91 -5.10
CA TYR A 413 -27.59 -15.83 -4.63
C TYR A 413 -27.95 -17.05 -3.79
N GLU A 414 -27.62 -18.25 -4.27
CA GLU A 414 -27.83 -19.49 -3.52
C GLU A 414 -27.10 -19.48 -2.17
N LEU A 415 -25.85 -19.01 -2.13
CA LEU A 415 -25.09 -18.89 -0.88
C LEU A 415 -25.73 -17.92 0.12
N ARG A 416 -26.27 -16.80 -0.35
CA ARG A 416 -27.01 -15.84 0.49
C ARG A 416 -28.25 -16.47 1.09
N GLU A 417 -28.98 -17.28 0.32
CA GLU A 417 -30.15 -18.02 0.81
C GLU A 417 -29.77 -19.11 1.82
N ARG A 418 -28.65 -19.81 1.62
CA ARG A 418 -28.13 -20.84 2.54
C ARG A 418 -27.54 -20.23 3.82
N MET A 419 -26.87 -19.09 3.72
CA MET A 419 -26.14 -18.45 4.82
C MET A 419 -26.82 -17.14 5.27
N ARG A 420 -28.10 -17.18 5.65
CA ARG A 420 -28.91 -15.99 5.96
C ARG A 420 -28.37 -15.08 7.07
N LYS A 421 -27.44 -15.57 7.90
CA LYS A 421 -26.77 -14.81 8.97
C LYS A 421 -25.39 -14.27 8.56
N CYS A 422 -24.96 -14.54 7.33
CA CYS A 422 -23.67 -14.15 6.78
C CYS A 422 -23.87 -13.13 5.66
N ALA A 423 -23.13 -12.03 5.72
CA ALA A 423 -23.00 -11.11 4.60
C ALA A 423 -22.11 -11.76 3.52
N VAL A 424 -22.72 -12.28 2.47
CA VAL A 424 -21.99 -12.82 1.30
C VAL A 424 -21.84 -11.72 0.26
N VAL A 425 -20.60 -11.29 0.06
CA VAL A 425 -20.22 -10.24 -0.89
C VAL A 425 -19.37 -10.85 -1.98
N LYS A 426 -19.76 -10.60 -3.23
CA LYS A 426 -18.90 -10.83 -4.38
C LYS A 426 -18.29 -9.49 -4.79
N LEU A 427 -16.96 -9.47 -4.90
CA LEU A 427 -16.21 -8.32 -5.34
C LEU A 427 -15.46 -8.72 -6.60
N GLU A 428 -15.64 -7.96 -7.67
CA GLU A 428 -14.86 -8.10 -8.89
C GLU A 428 -14.06 -6.81 -9.05
N LYS A 429 -12.76 -6.93 -9.33
CA LYS A 429 -11.93 -5.81 -9.76
C LYS A 429 -12.49 -5.34 -11.09
N LEU A 430 -13.10 -4.16 -11.06
CA LEU A 430 -13.56 -3.47 -12.27
C LEU A 430 -12.32 -2.98 -13.02
N GLU A 431 -11.72 -3.81 -13.86
CA GLU A 431 -10.91 -3.33 -14.98
C GLU A 431 -11.07 -4.20 -16.25
N PRO A 432 -10.97 -3.56 -17.42
CA PRO A 432 -11.25 -4.16 -18.71
C PRO A 432 -10.04 -4.99 -19.12
N ASP A 433 -10.15 -6.30 -18.99
CA ASP A 433 -9.66 -7.28 -19.95
C ASP A 433 -9.77 -8.64 -19.29
N ARG A 434 -10.74 -9.40 -19.80
CA ARG A 434 -10.95 -10.79 -19.45
C ARG A 434 -9.60 -11.51 -19.51
N GLU A 435 -9.31 -12.36 -18.53
CA GLU A 435 -8.13 -13.22 -18.38
C GLU A 435 -7.85 -14.19 -19.57
N ALA A 436 -8.37 -13.91 -20.77
CA ALA A 436 -8.16 -14.69 -21.98
C ALA A 436 -6.70 -14.65 -22.49
N ASP A 437 -5.88 -13.67 -22.07
CA ASP A 437 -4.52 -13.49 -22.58
C ASP A 437 -3.40 -13.70 -21.55
N ALA A 438 -3.71 -14.24 -20.37
CA ALA A 438 -2.68 -14.59 -19.39
C ALA A 438 -1.86 -15.81 -19.87
N PRO A 439 -0.53 -15.70 -20.12
CA PRO A 439 0.30 -16.77 -20.69
C PRO A 439 0.38 -18.05 -19.84
N TRP A 440 0.03 -17.98 -18.55
CA TRP A 440 0.06 -19.10 -17.63
C TRP A 440 -1.21 -19.97 -17.65
N ALA A 441 -2.29 -19.53 -18.32
CA ALA A 441 -3.54 -20.28 -18.42
C ALA A 441 -3.53 -21.39 -19.48
N LYS A 442 -2.48 -21.48 -20.32
CA LYS A 442 -2.48 -22.38 -21.48
C LYS A 442 -1.68 -23.68 -21.36
N ASN A 443 -1.01 -23.98 -20.24
CA ASN A 443 -0.27 -25.24 -20.12
C ASN A 443 -0.16 -25.74 -18.67
N TRP A 444 -1.24 -26.29 -18.11
CA TRP A 444 -1.22 -27.34 -17.07
C TRP A 444 -2.38 -28.30 -17.32
#